data_AF-A0A969MKD5-F1
#
_entry.id   AF-A0A969MKD5-F1
#
_cell.length_a   1.000
_cell.length_b   1.000
_cell.length_c   1.000
_cell.angle_alpha   90.00
_cell.angle_beta   90.00
_cell.angle_gamma   90.00
#
_symmetry.space_group_name_H-M   'P 1'
#
loop_
_entity.id
_entity.type
_entity.pdbx_description
1 polymer ?
#
loop_
_entity_poly.entity_id
_entity_poly.type
_entity_poly.pdbx_seq_one_letter_code
_entity_poly.pdbx_strand_id
1 'polypeptide(L)'
;MICSSKIRKVFHKWGSLEYETIDKSLIINDFYAQIGTERLLFFKLLILGIEQNYVDIQFTPKDLIERGLFKSWGFVVKSSDGFVDKLIFYIRKPLLFYCADGGTNRYGIIARSLSWFCGIQSDSIRSVYDAWMIDNDWKNYDHAKHLEMVKRNKPLIATVRDIVHPSQLPSALKQALEISQYCGKVIVIPKCKVSIPSQYWLGYSVPTSHGGTDIEPSWFDSHHVHLLGGSPKRQVFYSKQIKNLVSLDGNYAMLISRYRNIALPTGRATSYEGCYEAFEASLLAQRKYWWGY
;
A
#
# COMPACT_ATOMS: atom_id res chain seq x y z
N MET A 1 -41.28 -14.48 -8.38
CA MET A 1 -41.69 -13.08 -8.61
C MET A 1 -40.56 -12.42 -9.39
N ILE A 2 -40.83 -11.98 -10.62
CA ILE A 2 -39.84 -11.47 -11.58
C ILE A 2 -39.34 -10.11 -11.09
N CYS A 3 -38.02 -9.89 -11.07
CA CYS A 3 -37.45 -8.54 -11.07
C CYS A 3 -36.45 -8.45 -12.22
N SER A 4 -36.84 -7.75 -13.28
CA SER A 4 -36.02 -7.48 -14.45
C SER A 4 -34.89 -6.50 -14.08
N SER A 5 -33.62 -6.86 -14.31
CA SER A 5 -32.55 -5.88 -14.37
C SER A 5 -32.27 -5.53 -15.84
N LYS A 6 -32.58 -4.29 -16.22
CA LYS A 6 -32.09 -3.71 -17.47
C LYS A 6 -30.57 -3.65 -17.41
N ILE A 7 -29.90 -4.33 -18.35
CA ILE A 7 -28.48 -4.13 -18.62
C ILE A 7 -28.32 -2.70 -19.13
N ARG A 8 -27.78 -1.80 -18.31
CA ARG A 8 -27.31 -0.48 -18.77
C ARG A 8 -25.85 -0.63 -19.18
N LYS A 9 -25.57 -0.46 -20.47
CA LYS A 9 -24.20 -0.22 -20.93
C LYS A 9 -23.78 1.16 -20.44
N VAL A 10 -22.75 1.21 -19.60
CA VAL A 10 -22.13 2.47 -19.18
C VAL A 10 -20.74 2.48 -19.78
N PHE A 11 -20.49 3.45 -20.65
CA PHE A 11 -19.17 3.70 -21.19
C PHE A 11 -18.44 4.65 -20.24
N HIS A 12 -17.33 4.20 -19.68
CA HIS A 12 -16.45 5.05 -18.90
C HIS A 12 -15.26 5.48 -19.75
N LYS A 13 -14.98 6.78 -19.75
CA LYS A 13 -13.83 7.36 -20.44
C LYS A 13 -12.72 7.61 -19.41
N TRP A 14 -11.58 6.95 -19.56
CA TRP A 14 -10.40 7.16 -18.72
C TRP A 14 -9.19 7.46 -19.61
N GLY A 15 -8.88 8.74 -19.80
CA GLY A 15 -7.91 9.18 -20.81
C GLY A 15 -8.42 8.96 -22.24
N SER A 16 -7.59 8.37 -23.13
CA SER A 16 -7.91 8.08 -24.53
C SER A 16 -8.46 6.67 -24.76
N LEU A 17 -8.69 5.88 -23.71
CA LEU A 17 -9.22 4.53 -23.80
C LEU A 17 -10.69 4.52 -23.36
N GLU A 18 -11.52 3.86 -24.18
CA GLU A 18 -12.89 3.50 -23.85
C GLU A 18 -12.90 2.03 -23.40
N TYR A 19 -13.61 1.74 -22.31
CA TYR A 19 -13.84 0.36 -21.87
C TYR A 19 -15.32 0.16 -21.54
N GLU A 20 -15.83 -1.02 -21.89
CA GLU A 20 -17.18 -1.49 -21.56
C GLU A 20 -17.13 -2.20 -20.21
N THR A 21 -17.86 -1.71 -19.20
CA THR A 21 -17.99 -2.38 -17.90
C THR A 21 -19.40 -2.95 -17.74
N ILE A 22 -19.46 -4.22 -17.33
CA ILE A 22 -20.69 -4.88 -16.87
C ILE A 22 -20.68 -4.86 -15.34
N ASP A 23 -21.75 -4.37 -14.74
CA ASP A 23 -21.89 -4.14 -13.30
C ASP A 23 -22.38 -5.41 -12.58
N LYS A 24 -21.50 -6.16 -11.89
CA LYS A 24 -21.83 -7.33 -11.03
C LYS A 24 -20.81 -7.57 -9.89
N SER A 25 -21.28 -8.12 -8.76
CA SER A 25 -20.60 -8.19 -7.46
C SER A 25 -20.17 -9.62 -7.03
N LEU A 26 -19.07 -9.71 -6.27
CA LEU A 26 -18.62 -10.91 -5.54
C LEU A 26 -19.26 -10.94 -4.14
N ILE A 27 -19.71 -12.13 -3.70
CA ILE A 27 -20.25 -12.35 -2.35
C ILE A 27 -19.31 -13.28 -1.60
N ILE A 28 -18.95 -12.87 -0.38
CA ILE A 28 -18.07 -13.62 0.49
C ILE A 28 -18.91 -14.34 1.55
N ASN A 29 -18.43 -15.48 2.05
CA ASN A 29 -19.10 -16.23 3.09
C ASN A 29 -19.20 -15.39 4.38
N ASP A 30 -20.41 -15.30 4.94
CA ASP A 30 -20.74 -14.52 6.14
C ASP A 30 -19.81 -14.78 7.34
N PHE A 31 -19.25 -15.99 7.49
CA PHE A 31 -18.28 -16.30 8.54
C PHE A 31 -16.96 -15.54 8.38
N TYR A 32 -16.46 -15.39 7.14
CA TYR A 32 -15.21 -14.67 6.83
C TYR A 32 -15.40 -13.16 6.85
N ALA A 33 -16.60 -12.71 6.47
CA ALA A 33 -17.06 -11.34 6.68
C ALA A 33 -17.02 -10.98 8.17
N GLN A 34 -17.53 -11.87 9.02
CA GLN A 34 -17.60 -11.68 10.47
C GLN A 34 -16.22 -11.64 11.15
N ILE A 35 -15.20 -12.34 10.62
CA ILE A 35 -13.84 -12.33 11.19
C ILE A 35 -12.86 -11.41 10.42
N GLY A 36 -13.31 -10.70 9.39
CA GLY A 36 -12.57 -9.68 8.63
C GLY A 36 -11.37 -10.18 7.82
N THR A 37 -11.36 -11.43 7.37
CA THR A 37 -10.26 -12.06 6.60
C THR A 37 -10.29 -11.74 5.11
N GLU A 38 -11.40 -11.19 4.62
CA GLU A 38 -11.66 -10.79 3.23
C GLU A 38 -10.64 -9.77 2.71
N ARG A 39 -10.47 -8.69 3.47
CA ARG A 39 -9.54 -7.60 3.19
C ARG A 39 -8.10 -8.12 3.09
N LEU A 40 -7.73 -9.03 3.98
CA LEU A 40 -6.40 -9.63 4.01
C LEU A 40 -6.15 -10.50 2.77
N LEU A 41 -7.12 -11.31 2.35
CA LEU A 41 -7.00 -12.11 1.14
C LEU A 41 -6.86 -11.22 -0.10
N PHE A 42 -7.73 -10.22 -0.23
CA PHE A 42 -7.67 -9.25 -1.32
C PHE A 42 -6.28 -8.58 -1.40
N PHE A 43 -5.75 -8.14 -0.27
CA PHE A 43 -4.42 -7.52 -0.21
C PHE A 43 -3.29 -8.50 -0.54
N LYS A 44 -3.34 -9.76 -0.10
CA LYS A 44 -2.34 -10.75 -0.50
C LYS A 44 -2.35 -10.99 -2.02
N LEU A 45 -3.53 -11.03 -2.64
CA LEU A 45 -3.66 -11.15 -4.10
C LEU A 45 -3.13 -9.91 -4.83
N LEU A 46 -3.46 -8.72 -4.33
CA LEU A 46 -2.97 -7.45 -4.87
C LEU A 46 -1.43 -7.39 -4.86
N ILE A 47 -0.81 -7.84 -3.76
CA ILE A 47 0.64 -7.91 -3.60
C ILE A 47 1.26 -8.86 -4.62
N LEU A 48 0.72 -10.07 -4.83
CA LEU A 48 1.23 -10.99 -5.85
C LEU A 48 1.23 -10.34 -7.23
N GLY A 49 0.18 -9.61 -7.58
CA GLY A 49 0.11 -8.88 -8.84
C GLY A 49 1.16 -7.76 -8.96
N ILE A 50 1.41 -7.03 -7.87
CA ILE A 50 2.45 -5.98 -7.80
C ILE A 50 3.84 -6.57 -8.04
N GLU A 51 4.13 -7.70 -7.38
CA GLU A 51 5.43 -8.39 -7.43
C GLU A 51 5.71 -8.95 -8.83
N GLN A 52 4.68 -9.46 -9.51
CA GLN A 52 4.81 -10.07 -10.84
C GLN A 52 4.76 -9.08 -12.01
N ASN A 53 4.64 -7.76 -11.75
CA ASN A 53 4.42 -6.74 -12.79
C ASN A 53 3.20 -7.03 -13.69
N TYR A 54 2.26 -7.84 -13.22
CA TYR A 54 1.19 -8.39 -14.02
C TYR A 54 -0.02 -8.60 -13.13
N VAL A 55 -1.16 -8.04 -13.52
CA VAL A 55 -2.40 -8.20 -12.77
C VAL A 55 -3.56 -8.49 -13.73
N ASP A 56 -3.41 -9.52 -14.56
CA ASP A 56 -4.59 -10.28 -14.97
C ASP A 56 -4.83 -11.36 -13.91
N ILE A 57 -5.41 -10.94 -12.78
CA ILE A 57 -5.83 -11.90 -11.75
C ILE A 57 -7.14 -12.53 -12.23
N GLN A 58 -7.00 -13.62 -12.98
CA GLN A 58 -8.12 -14.48 -13.36
C GLN A 58 -8.41 -15.40 -12.19
N PHE A 59 -9.47 -15.11 -11.43
CA PHE A 59 -10.05 -16.11 -10.55
C PHE A 59 -11.34 -16.60 -11.16
N THR A 60 -11.34 -17.84 -11.64
CA THR A 60 -12.57 -18.63 -11.60
C THR A 60 -12.62 -19.32 -10.23
N PRO A 61 -13.80 -19.44 -9.60
CA PRO A 61 -13.97 -20.31 -8.44
C PRO A 61 -13.45 -21.75 -8.68
N LYS A 62 -13.40 -22.19 -9.95
CA LYS A 62 -12.92 -23.51 -10.37
C LYS A 62 -11.39 -23.68 -10.22
N ASP A 63 -10.59 -22.66 -10.56
CA ASP A 63 -9.12 -22.67 -10.37
C ASP A 63 -8.71 -22.69 -8.89
N LEU A 64 -9.51 -22.03 -8.06
CA LEU A 64 -9.38 -22.11 -6.61
C LEU A 64 -9.74 -23.52 -6.14
N ILE A 65 -10.84 -24.10 -6.65
CA ILE A 65 -11.30 -25.48 -6.34
C ILE A 65 -10.28 -26.55 -6.72
N GLU A 66 -9.69 -26.50 -7.91
CA GLU A 66 -8.79 -27.54 -8.44
C GLU A 66 -7.42 -27.55 -7.75
N ARG A 67 -6.98 -26.41 -7.18
CA ARG A 67 -5.69 -26.27 -6.47
C ARG A 67 -5.76 -26.53 -4.96
N GLY A 68 -6.94 -26.77 -4.39
CA GLY A 68 -7.12 -27.14 -2.97
C GLY A 68 -6.82 -26.05 -1.94
N LEU A 69 -6.41 -24.84 -2.34
CA LEU A 69 -5.93 -23.74 -1.46
C LEU A 69 -7.02 -23.13 -0.57
N PHE A 70 -8.28 -23.26 -0.97
CA PHE A 70 -9.45 -22.65 -0.33
C PHE A 70 -9.99 -23.44 0.86
N LYS A 71 -9.72 -24.75 0.96
CA LYS A 71 -10.12 -25.57 2.13
C LYS A 71 -9.23 -25.29 3.34
N SER A 72 -7.93 -25.07 3.14
CA SER A 72 -7.00 -24.69 4.22
C SER A 72 -7.19 -23.23 4.68
N TRP A 73 -7.84 -22.40 3.85
CA TRP A 73 -8.20 -21.00 4.16
C TRP A 73 -9.70 -20.82 4.43
N GLY A 74 -10.43 -21.94 4.41
CA GLY A 74 -11.79 -22.19 4.87
C GLY A 74 -12.98 -21.57 4.11
N PHE A 75 -12.86 -21.34 2.80
CA PHE A 75 -14.00 -20.96 1.95
C PHE A 75 -14.91 -22.16 1.58
N VAL A 76 -16.19 -21.89 1.29
CA VAL A 76 -17.15 -22.85 0.71
C VAL A 76 -17.82 -22.22 -0.51
N VAL A 77 -17.97 -22.98 -1.60
CA VAL A 77 -18.62 -22.51 -2.84
C VAL A 77 -20.10 -22.91 -2.82
N LYS A 78 -21.01 -21.97 -3.08
CA LYS A 78 -22.42 -22.25 -3.32
C LYS A 78 -22.75 -21.95 -4.78
N SER A 79 -23.21 -22.96 -5.51
CA SER A 79 -23.69 -22.78 -6.88
C SER A 79 -25.12 -22.27 -6.87
N SER A 80 -25.37 -21.21 -7.62
CA SER A 80 -26.64 -21.02 -8.33
C SER A 80 -26.28 -20.62 -9.75
N ASP A 81 -26.45 -21.57 -10.67
CA ASP A 81 -26.61 -21.34 -12.11
C ASP A 81 -25.38 -20.84 -12.87
N GLY A 82 -24.21 -21.36 -12.51
CA GLY A 82 -23.06 -21.55 -13.40
C GLY A 82 -22.79 -20.45 -14.43
N PHE A 83 -22.11 -19.38 -14.01
CA PHE A 83 -21.06 -18.64 -14.74
C PHE A 83 -20.60 -17.50 -13.81
N VAL A 84 -19.29 -17.28 -13.65
CA VAL A 84 -18.76 -16.09 -12.94
C VAL A 84 -17.71 -15.42 -13.80
N ASP A 85 -17.99 -14.15 -14.12
CA ASP A 85 -17.23 -13.28 -15.01
C ASP A 85 -16.03 -12.60 -14.30
N LYS A 86 -15.02 -12.25 -15.12
CA LYS A 86 -13.65 -11.81 -14.81
C LYS A 86 -13.57 -10.49 -14.02
N LEU A 87 -12.59 -10.36 -13.12
CA LEU A 87 -12.29 -9.11 -12.42
C LEU A 87 -10.85 -8.67 -12.74
N ILE A 88 -10.69 -7.56 -13.48
CA ILE A 88 -9.39 -7.05 -13.94
C ILE A 88 -9.01 -5.81 -13.12
N PHE A 89 -7.82 -5.81 -12.54
CA PHE A 89 -7.26 -4.65 -11.86
C PHE A 89 -6.04 -4.13 -12.61
N TYR A 90 -5.96 -2.83 -12.85
CA TYR A 90 -4.74 -2.19 -13.33
C TYR A 90 -4.06 -1.48 -12.15
N ILE A 91 -2.92 -2.02 -11.71
CA ILE A 91 -2.13 -1.40 -10.65
C ILE A 91 -1.01 -0.57 -11.27
N ARG A 92 -1.03 0.74 -11.00
CA ARG A 92 0.09 1.62 -11.34
C ARG A 92 1.14 1.60 -10.25
N LYS A 93 2.41 1.52 -10.66
CA LYS A 93 3.55 1.58 -9.74
C LYS A 93 4.33 2.88 -9.95
N PRO A 94 4.94 3.43 -8.87
CA PRO A 94 4.79 2.99 -7.49
C PRO A 94 3.38 3.25 -6.93
N LEU A 95 2.95 2.45 -5.95
CA LEU A 95 1.81 2.80 -5.10
C LEU A 95 2.17 4.03 -4.27
N LEU A 96 1.23 4.96 -4.14
CA LEU A 96 1.43 6.24 -3.47
C LEU A 96 0.71 6.24 -2.12
N PHE A 97 1.46 6.29 -1.02
CA PHE A 97 0.91 6.30 0.33
C PHE A 97 1.03 7.68 0.99
N TYR A 98 0.03 8.08 1.75
CA TYR A 98 0.08 9.22 2.67
C TYR A 98 -0.01 8.68 4.09
N CYS A 99 1.13 8.54 4.78
CA CYS A 99 1.25 7.79 6.02
C CYS A 99 1.42 8.67 7.27
N ALA A 100 0.52 9.62 7.52
CA ALA A 100 0.61 10.52 8.67
C ALA A 100 -0.49 10.23 9.72
N ASP A 101 -1.76 10.36 9.32
CA ASP A 101 -2.89 10.45 10.28
C ASP A 101 -4.13 9.63 9.85
N GLY A 102 -3.99 8.71 8.89
CA GLY A 102 -5.03 7.70 8.62
C GLY A 102 -6.34 8.22 8.05
N GLY A 103 -6.27 9.20 7.15
CA GLY A 103 -7.39 9.43 6.22
C GLY A 103 -8.59 10.23 6.74
N THR A 104 -8.77 10.39 8.05
CA THR A 104 -9.96 11.03 8.64
C THR A 104 -9.86 12.55 8.79
N ASN A 105 -8.64 13.09 8.79
CA ASN A 105 -8.42 14.54 8.77
C ASN A 105 -8.49 15.11 7.34
N ARG A 106 -8.48 16.45 7.22
CA ARG A 106 -8.59 17.12 5.91
C ARG A 106 -7.46 16.73 4.94
N TYR A 107 -6.23 16.52 5.41
CA TYR A 107 -5.15 15.99 4.59
C TYR A 107 -5.46 14.58 4.06
N GLY A 108 -6.00 13.70 4.91
CA GLY A 108 -6.40 12.36 4.54
C GLY A 108 -7.56 12.31 3.54
N ILE A 109 -8.52 13.24 3.65
CA ILE A 109 -9.60 13.39 2.67
C ILE A 109 -9.05 13.80 1.31
N ILE A 110 -8.14 14.78 1.27
CA ILE A 110 -7.46 15.22 0.03
C ILE A 110 -6.63 14.09 -0.58
N ALA A 111 -5.88 13.35 0.24
CA ALA A 111 -5.09 12.21 -0.24
C ALA A 111 -5.99 11.18 -0.92
N ARG A 112 -7.11 10.81 -0.29
CA ARG A 112 -8.07 9.85 -0.85
C ARG A 112 -8.74 10.35 -2.14
N SER A 113 -9.15 11.61 -2.21
CA SER A 113 -9.75 12.16 -3.43
C SER A 113 -8.77 12.14 -4.61
N LEU A 114 -7.47 12.17 -4.33
CA LEU A 114 -6.39 12.06 -5.31
C LEU A 114 -5.87 10.63 -5.52
N SER A 115 -6.56 9.62 -4.98
CA SER A 115 -6.20 8.20 -5.10
C SER A 115 -4.89 7.81 -4.43
N TRP A 116 -4.48 8.53 -3.37
CA TRP A 116 -3.42 8.10 -2.48
C TRP A 116 -3.97 7.19 -1.37
N PHE A 117 -3.22 6.14 -1.05
CA PHE A 117 -3.55 5.22 0.04
C PHE A 117 -3.19 5.83 1.38
N CYS A 118 -4.13 5.85 2.33
CA CYS A 118 -3.85 6.42 3.65
C CYS A 118 -3.20 5.38 4.57
N GLY A 119 -2.13 5.80 5.25
CA GLY A 119 -1.47 5.04 6.30
C GLY A 119 -1.44 5.79 7.64
N ILE A 120 -1.02 5.08 8.68
CA ILE A 120 -0.83 5.60 10.04
C ILE A 120 0.49 5.09 10.62
N GLN A 121 1.04 5.82 11.58
CA GLN A 121 2.03 5.28 12.50
C GLN A 121 1.33 4.49 13.61
N SER A 122 1.95 3.42 14.08
CA SER A 122 1.34 2.49 15.05
C SER A 122 1.07 3.06 16.45
N ASP A 123 1.72 4.15 16.82
CA ASP A 123 1.52 4.88 18.09
C ASP A 123 0.42 5.94 17.99
N SER A 124 -0.19 6.13 16.81
CA SER A 124 -1.25 7.11 16.62
C SER A 124 -2.42 6.83 17.57
N ILE A 125 -2.76 7.83 18.38
CA ILE A 125 -3.91 7.80 19.30
C ILE A 125 -5.27 7.75 18.58
N ARG A 126 -5.28 7.94 17.26
CA ARG A 126 -6.51 7.98 16.46
C ARG A 126 -6.97 6.56 16.16
N SER A 127 -8.21 6.24 16.52
CA SER A 127 -8.87 5.01 16.06
C SER A 127 -9.26 5.16 14.59
N VAL A 128 -8.29 4.99 13.71
CA VAL A 128 -8.54 4.89 12.28
C VAL A 128 -8.86 3.44 11.97
N TYR A 129 -10.02 3.23 11.34
CA TYR A 129 -10.34 2.00 10.66
C TYR A 129 -9.88 2.13 9.20
N ASP A 130 -9.41 1.02 8.62
CA ASP A 130 -9.05 0.88 7.21
C ASP A 130 -7.73 1.50 6.73
N ALA A 131 -6.73 1.61 7.60
CA ALA A 131 -5.39 1.96 7.16
C ALA A 131 -4.87 0.97 6.09
N TRP A 132 -4.30 1.49 5.01
CA TRP A 132 -3.66 0.69 3.96
C TRP A 132 -2.19 0.43 4.25
N MET A 133 -1.57 1.29 5.05
CA MET A 133 -0.20 1.14 5.55
C MET A 133 -0.18 1.39 7.06
N ILE A 134 0.56 0.54 7.79
CA ILE A 134 0.93 0.81 9.17
C ILE A 134 2.44 0.88 9.27
N ASP A 135 2.94 2.09 9.52
CA ASP A 135 4.35 2.36 9.77
C ASP A 135 4.67 2.23 11.26
N ASN A 136 5.93 1.96 11.57
CA ASN A 136 6.41 1.80 12.92
C ASN A 136 6.83 3.16 13.52
N ASP A 137 6.74 3.29 14.85
CA ASP A 137 7.47 4.36 15.54
C ASP A 137 8.91 3.92 15.78
N TRP A 138 9.81 4.27 14.86
CA TRP A 138 11.21 3.86 14.94
C TRP A 138 11.92 4.40 16.19
N LYS A 139 11.44 5.50 16.77
CA LYS A 139 12.04 6.09 17.98
C LYS A 139 11.63 5.33 19.23
N ASN A 140 10.36 4.95 19.35
CA ASN A 140 9.82 4.27 20.52
C ASN A 140 9.07 2.98 20.14
N TYR A 141 9.72 2.11 19.37
CA TYR A 141 9.06 0.92 18.84
C TYR A 141 8.59 -0.03 19.93
N ASP A 142 7.27 -0.17 20.04
CA ASP A 142 6.57 -1.14 20.87
C ASP A 142 5.91 -2.19 19.98
N HIS A 143 6.48 -3.39 19.94
CA HIS A 143 6.00 -4.45 19.07
C HIS A 143 4.56 -4.88 19.38
N ALA A 144 4.19 -4.92 20.66
CA ALA A 144 2.86 -5.38 21.06
C ALA A 144 1.79 -4.39 20.58
N LYS A 145 2.01 -3.09 20.80
CA LYS A 145 1.11 -2.04 20.28
C LYS A 145 1.05 -2.03 18.76
N HIS A 146 2.21 -2.18 18.10
CA HIS A 146 2.27 -2.24 16.65
C HIS A 146 1.48 -3.43 16.10
N LEU A 147 1.68 -4.63 16.65
CA LEU A 147 0.99 -5.83 16.21
C LEU A 147 -0.53 -5.72 16.42
N GLU A 148 -1.00 -5.15 17.54
CA GLU A 148 -2.43 -4.91 17.76
C GLU A 148 -3.03 -3.95 16.73
N MET A 149 -2.30 -2.89 16.35
CA MET A 149 -2.75 -1.97 15.30
C MET A 149 -2.86 -2.67 13.94
N VAL A 150 -1.90 -3.54 13.60
CA VAL A 150 -1.92 -4.35 12.36
C VAL A 150 -3.07 -5.34 12.38
N LYS A 151 -3.28 -6.09 13.47
CA LYS A 151 -4.39 -7.04 13.62
C LYS A 151 -5.74 -6.38 13.41
N ARG A 152 -5.91 -5.18 13.96
CA ARG A 152 -7.16 -4.43 13.88
C ARG A 152 -7.46 -3.93 12.46
N ASN A 153 -6.45 -3.40 11.76
CA ASN A 153 -6.65 -2.72 10.47
C ASN A 153 -6.46 -3.62 9.26
N LYS A 154 -5.71 -4.70 9.43
CA LYS A 154 -5.31 -5.62 8.36
C LYS A 154 -4.83 -4.90 7.10
N PRO A 155 -3.74 -4.11 7.20
CA PRO A 155 -3.32 -3.22 6.13
C PRO A 155 -2.75 -3.98 4.92
N LEU A 156 -2.65 -3.29 3.78
CA LEU A 156 -1.98 -3.84 2.60
C LEU A 156 -0.50 -4.07 2.89
N ILE A 157 0.14 -3.08 3.52
CA ILE A 157 1.54 -3.17 3.95
C ILE A 157 1.70 -2.77 5.41
N ALA A 158 2.66 -3.37 6.10
CA ALA A 158 3.08 -2.93 7.43
C ALA A 158 4.59 -3.04 7.57
N THR A 159 5.22 -2.15 8.32
CA THR A 159 6.67 -2.19 8.58
C THR A 159 6.97 -2.94 9.87
N VAL A 160 8.13 -3.57 9.96
CA VAL A 160 8.71 -4.01 11.25
C VAL A 160 9.76 -3.00 11.72
N ARG A 161 10.24 -3.12 12.96
CA ARG A 161 11.35 -2.29 13.48
C ARG A 161 12.53 -2.22 12.51
N ASP A 162 13.18 -1.07 12.53
CA ASP A 162 14.45 -0.86 11.84
C ASP A 162 15.55 -1.79 12.37
N ILE A 163 16.37 -2.31 11.47
CA ILE A 163 17.54 -3.15 11.78
C ILE A 163 18.78 -2.27 11.71
N VAL A 164 19.11 -1.64 12.83
CA VAL A 164 20.27 -0.77 13.01
C VAL A 164 21.56 -1.56 13.20
N HIS A 165 21.48 -2.70 13.88
CA HIS A 165 22.60 -3.62 14.10
C HIS A 165 22.26 -5.04 13.65
N PRO A 166 23.24 -5.82 13.14
CA PRO A 166 23.00 -7.19 12.70
C PRO A 166 22.40 -8.12 13.77
N SER A 167 22.72 -7.89 15.05
CA SER A 167 22.16 -8.63 16.18
C SER A 167 20.64 -8.49 16.33
N GLN A 168 20.04 -7.46 15.73
CA GLN A 168 18.58 -7.25 15.76
C GLN A 168 17.85 -8.08 14.71
N LEU A 169 18.55 -8.64 13.71
CA LEU A 169 17.94 -9.38 12.61
C LEU A 169 17.04 -10.53 13.09
N PRO A 170 17.45 -11.43 14.00
CA PRO A 170 16.58 -12.54 14.42
C PRO A 170 15.28 -12.05 15.07
N SER A 171 15.35 -11.00 15.89
CA SER A 171 14.17 -10.41 16.54
C SER A 171 13.26 -9.73 15.52
N ALA A 172 13.81 -8.95 14.59
CA ALA A 172 13.04 -8.28 13.55
C ALA A 172 12.36 -9.29 12.61
N LEU A 173 13.02 -10.39 12.25
CA LEU A 173 12.42 -11.43 11.41
C LEU A 173 11.32 -12.21 12.13
N LYS A 174 11.47 -12.47 13.44
CA LYS A 174 10.40 -13.06 14.26
C LYS A 174 9.16 -12.14 14.26
N GLN A 175 9.36 -10.86 14.50
CA GLN A 175 8.28 -9.87 14.48
C GLN A 175 7.64 -9.73 13.10
N ALA A 176 8.44 -9.75 12.03
CA ALA A 176 7.94 -9.72 10.66
C ALA A 176 7.06 -10.94 10.36
N LEU A 177 7.45 -12.13 10.84
CA LEU A 177 6.63 -13.33 10.71
C LEU A 177 5.28 -13.19 11.43
N GLU A 178 5.27 -12.66 12.66
CA GLU A 178 4.05 -12.40 13.43
C GLU A 178 3.12 -11.40 12.71
N ILE A 179 3.67 -10.29 12.22
CA ILE A 179 2.93 -9.24 11.48
C ILE A 179 2.37 -9.79 10.15
N SER A 180 3.12 -10.65 9.46
CA SER A 180 2.74 -11.17 8.12
C SER A 180 1.43 -11.96 8.07
N GLN A 181 0.96 -12.42 9.24
CA GLN A 181 -0.33 -13.09 9.40
C GLN A 181 -1.50 -12.12 9.23
N TYR A 182 -1.28 -10.81 9.39
CA TYR A 182 -2.33 -9.81 9.47
C TYR A 182 -2.23 -8.72 8.41
N CYS A 183 -1.26 -8.76 7.48
CA CYS A 183 -1.18 -7.81 6.37
C CYS A 183 -0.91 -8.49 5.02
N GLY A 184 -1.06 -7.73 3.94
CA GLY A 184 -0.71 -8.19 2.60
C GLY A 184 0.79 -8.50 2.48
N LYS A 185 1.64 -7.57 2.90
CA LYS A 185 3.11 -7.72 2.88
C LYS A 185 3.78 -6.97 4.03
N VAL A 186 4.87 -7.53 4.55
CA VAL A 186 5.72 -6.87 5.55
C VAL A 186 6.91 -6.21 4.86
N ILE A 187 7.20 -4.98 5.27
CA ILE A 187 8.37 -4.20 4.89
C ILE A 187 9.41 -4.30 6.01
N VAL A 188 10.59 -4.84 5.70
CA VAL A 188 11.75 -4.89 6.61
C VAL A 188 12.68 -3.73 6.28
N ILE A 189 13.17 -3.04 7.31
CA ILE A 189 13.90 -1.77 7.16
C ILE A 189 15.36 -1.93 7.61
N PRO A 190 16.28 -2.33 6.71
CA PRO A 190 17.69 -2.43 7.05
C PRO A 190 18.38 -1.07 7.06
N LYS A 191 19.13 -0.81 8.14
CA LYS A 191 20.12 0.29 8.23
C LYS A 191 21.56 -0.21 8.22
N CYS A 192 21.76 -1.52 8.34
CA CYS A 192 23.02 -2.21 8.08
C CYS A 192 22.80 -3.38 7.10
N LYS A 193 23.87 -3.82 6.42
CA LYS A 193 23.81 -4.93 5.47
C LYS A 193 23.62 -6.25 6.21
N VAL A 194 22.50 -6.92 5.96
CA VAL A 194 22.12 -8.21 6.56
C VAL A 194 21.34 -9.07 5.56
N SER A 195 21.43 -10.39 5.65
CA SER A 195 20.66 -11.27 4.75
C SER A 195 19.17 -11.28 5.16
N ILE A 196 18.31 -10.72 4.30
CA ILE A 196 16.86 -10.67 4.53
C ILE A 196 16.17 -11.62 3.55
N PRO A 197 15.28 -12.52 4.01
CA PRO A 197 14.53 -13.41 3.13
C PRO A 197 13.73 -12.69 2.04
N SER A 198 13.68 -13.25 0.83
CA SER A 198 13.06 -12.62 -0.35
C SER A 198 11.54 -12.46 -0.26
N GLN A 199 10.87 -13.15 0.66
CA GLN A 199 9.42 -13.01 0.86
C GLN A 199 8.98 -11.62 1.38
N TYR A 200 9.92 -10.84 1.92
CA TYR A 200 9.68 -9.51 2.46
C TYR A 200 9.98 -8.43 1.44
N TRP A 201 9.27 -7.31 1.54
CA TRP A 201 9.71 -6.09 0.86
C TRP A 201 10.75 -5.38 1.74
N LEU A 202 11.59 -4.57 1.11
CA LEU A 202 12.57 -3.76 1.82
C LEU A 202 12.14 -2.29 1.86
N GLY A 203 12.30 -1.67 3.03
CA GLY A 203 12.13 -0.24 3.22
C GLY A 203 13.46 0.46 2.97
N TYR A 204 13.56 1.23 1.89
CA TYR A 204 14.70 2.10 1.67
C TYR A 204 14.42 3.45 2.31
N SER A 205 15.13 3.77 3.40
CA SER A 205 15.02 5.07 4.05
C SER A 205 15.76 6.14 3.25
N VAL A 206 14.99 6.92 2.49
CA VAL A 206 15.54 8.03 1.70
C VAL A 206 16.27 8.99 2.65
N PRO A 207 17.57 9.26 2.46
CA PRO A 207 18.29 10.05 3.44
C PRO A 207 17.71 11.47 3.57
N THR A 208 17.63 11.93 4.81
CA THR A 208 17.12 13.25 5.21
C THR A 208 18.00 13.79 6.34
N SER A 209 17.72 15.01 6.80
CA SER A 209 18.34 15.53 8.03
C SER A 209 17.94 14.77 9.30
N HIS A 210 16.86 13.97 9.27
CA HIS A 210 16.30 13.29 10.44
C HIS A 210 16.63 11.80 10.49
N GLY A 211 17.23 11.25 9.42
CA GLY A 211 17.51 9.83 9.30
C GLY A 211 17.66 9.41 7.84
N GLY A 212 18.18 8.20 7.63
CA GLY A 212 18.44 7.63 6.31
C GLY A 212 18.97 6.21 6.45
N THR A 213 19.46 5.67 5.34
CA THR A 213 20.35 4.50 5.32
C THR A 213 21.60 4.86 4.53
N ASP A 214 22.76 4.42 5.01
CA ASP A 214 24.04 4.55 4.29
C ASP A 214 24.28 3.36 3.33
N ILE A 215 23.37 2.39 3.32
CA ILE A 215 23.41 1.26 2.39
C ILE A 215 23.14 1.78 0.97
N GLU A 216 23.99 1.38 0.03
CA GLU A 216 23.83 1.72 -1.37
C GLU A 216 22.50 1.17 -1.95
N PRO A 217 21.81 1.91 -2.84
CA PRO A 217 20.54 1.47 -3.43
C PRO A 217 20.61 0.11 -4.12
N SER A 218 21.73 -0.21 -4.78
CA SER A 218 21.91 -1.49 -5.50
C SER A 218 21.85 -2.71 -4.58
N TRP A 219 22.09 -2.54 -3.28
CA TRP A 219 21.97 -3.63 -2.31
C TRP A 219 20.51 -4.13 -2.18
N PHE A 220 19.54 -3.30 -2.54
CA PHE A 220 18.11 -3.62 -2.48
C PHE A 220 17.58 -4.28 -3.76
N ASP A 221 18.40 -4.43 -4.80
CA ASP A 221 17.96 -4.87 -6.14
C ASP A 221 17.30 -6.25 -6.15
N SER A 222 17.60 -7.12 -5.18
CA SER A 222 17.02 -8.46 -5.08
C SER A 222 15.60 -8.50 -4.50
N HIS A 223 15.07 -7.36 -4.03
CA HIS A 223 13.78 -7.28 -3.36
C HIS A 223 12.91 -6.18 -3.97
N HIS A 224 11.61 -6.29 -3.76
CA HIS A 224 10.72 -5.15 -3.98
C HIS A 224 10.92 -4.10 -2.90
N VAL A 225 10.91 -2.83 -3.31
CA VAL A 225 11.30 -1.72 -2.45
C VAL A 225 10.17 -0.72 -2.24
N HIS A 226 10.00 -0.32 -0.99
CA HIS A 226 9.22 0.84 -0.57
C HIS A 226 10.17 1.99 -0.19
N LEU A 227 9.98 3.19 -0.76
CA LEU A 227 10.73 4.38 -0.33
C LEU A 227 10.09 5.01 0.91
N LEU A 228 10.81 4.96 2.03
CA LEU A 228 10.38 5.54 3.30
C LEU A 228 10.83 7.00 3.39
N GLY A 229 9.86 7.90 3.59
CA GLY A 229 10.10 9.33 3.78
C GLY A 229 10.87 10.01 2.65
N GLY A 230 11.55 11.10 2.97
CA GLY A 230 12.29 11.93 2.02
C GLY A 230 11.41 12.91 1.24
N SER A 231 12.05 13.90 0.60
CA SER A 231 11.32 14.82 -0.29
C SER A 231 11.05 14.16 -1.64
N PRO A 232 10.00 14.58 -2.37
CA PRO A 232 9.70 14.02 -3.68
C PRO A 232 10.88 14.08 -4.65
N LYS A 233 11.65 15.17 -4.65
CA LYS A 233 12.90 15.29 -5.41
C LYS A 233 13.92 14.19 -5.09
N ARG A 234 14.09 13.87 -3.80
CA ARG A 234 15.01 12.80 -3.39
C ARG A 234 14.46 11.42 -3.74
N GLN A 235 13.16 11.20 -3.57
CA GLN A 235 12.51 9.95 -3.97
C GLN A 235 12.68 9.70 -5.47
N VAL A 236 12.52 10.72 -6.31
CA VAL A 236 12.84 10.65 -7.74
C VAL A 236 14.30 10.25 -7.97
N PHE A 237 15.24 10.89 -7.29
CA PHE A 237 16.66 10.58 -7.43
C PHE A 237 16.97 9.11 -7.10
N TYR A 238 16.45 8.57 -5.99
CA TYR A 238 16.69 7.18 -5.60
C TYR A 238 15.88 6.17 -6.41
N SER A 239 14.69 6.53 -6.90
CA SER A 239 13.90 5.65 -7.77
C SER A 239 14.64 5.26 -9.05
N LYS A 240 15.51 6.14 -9.55
CA LYS A 240 16.35 5.85 -10.73
C LYS A 240 17.48 4.85 -10.45
N GLN A 241 17.76 4.59 -9.17
CA GLN A 241 18.83 3.70 -8.71
C GLN A 241 18.29 2.38 -8.14
N ILE A 242 16.98 2.26 -7.96
CA ILE A 242 16.33 1.09 -7.36
C ILE A 242 15.48 0.41 -8.44
N LYS A 243 15.87 -0.80 -8.84
CA LYS A 243 15.22 -1.51 -9.95
C LYS A 243 13.77 -1.87 -9.66
N ASN A 244 13.49 -2.34 -8.44
CA ASN A 244 12.23 -2.97 -8.07
C ASN A 244 11.36 -2.09 -7.17
N LEU A 245 11.27 -0.80 -7.49
CA LEU A 245 10.43 0.15 -6.75
C LEU A 245 8.94 -0.20 -6.92
N VAL A 246 8.24 -0.45 -5.81
CA VAL A 246 6.81 -0.80 -5.81
C VAL A 246 5.92 0.21 -5.09
N SER A 247 6.47 0.98 -4.16
CA SER A 247 5.68 1.96 -3.39
C SER A 247 6.53 3.06 -2.74
N LEU A 248 5.89 4.15 -2.30
CA LEU A 248 6.54 5.25 -1.58
C LEU A 248 5.59 5.96 -0.61
N ASP A 249 6.17 6.64 0.39
CA ASP A 249 5.46 7.50 1.35
C ASP A 249 5.50 8.99 0.95
N GLY A 250 4.37 9.70 1.08
CA GLY A 250 4.16 11.10 0.73
C GLY A 250 4.13 12.06 1.93
N ASN A 251 4.47 11.63 3.15
CA ASN A 251 4.39 12.45 4.37
C ASN A 251 5.07 13.83 4.29
N TYR A 252 6.13 13.94 3.48
CA TYR A 252 6.84 15.19 3.28
C TYR A 252 5.96 16.31 2.72
N ALA A 253 4.98 15.97 1.87
CA ALA A 253 4.05 16.95 1.31
C ALA A 253 3.25 17.63 2.42
N MET A 254 2.73 16.86 3.39
CA MET A 254 2.00 17.43 4.53
C MET A 254 2.92 18.33 5.35
N LEU A 255 4.15 17.88 5.66
CA LEU A 255 5.09 18.62 6.48
C LEU A 255 5.32 20.05 5.94
N ILE A 256 5.63 20.19 4.65
CA ILE A 256 5.97 21.50 4.10
C ILE A 256 4.76 22.35 3.74
N SER A 257 3.61 21.72 3.50
CA SER A 257 2.36 22.43 3.19
C SER A 257 1.88 23.32 4.34
N ARG A 258 2.26 23.00 5.60
CA ARG A 258 2.03 23.86 6.77
C ARG A 258 2.64 25.26 6.61
N TYR A 259 3.68 25.38 5.79
CA TYR A 259 4.35 26.62 5.42
C TYR A 259 3.96 27.10 4.02
N ARG A 260 2.81 26.62 3.50
CA ARG A 260 2.29 26.90 2.16
C ARG A 260 3.25 26.52 1.02
N ASN A 261 4.14 25.55 1.24
CA ASN A 261 5.04 25.08 0.19
C ASN A 261 4.48 23.84 -0.51
N ILE A 262 4.73 23.77 -1.81
CA ILE A 262 4.36 22.66 -2.70
C ILE A 262 5.59 21.76 -2.89
N ALA A 263 5.45 20.47 -2.62
CA ALA A 263 6.50 19.47 -2.76
C ALA A 263 6.47 18.92 -4.18
N LEU A 264 7.48 19.28 -4.98
CA LEU A 264 7.55 18.90 -6.39
C LEU A 264 8.60 17.80 -6.61
N PRO A 265 8.37 16.88 -7.58
CA PRO A 265 9.38 15.92 -8.04
C PRO A 265 10.71 16.57 -8.46
N THR A 266 10.69 17.86 -8.82
CA THR A 266 11.86 18.63 -9.26
C THR A 266 12.41 19.57 -8.18
N GLY A 267 11.71 19.75 -7.05
CA GLY A 267 12.10 20.72 -6.03
C GLY A 267 10.95 21.16 -5.13
N ARG A 268 10.81 22.48 -4.94
CA ARG A 268 9.74 23.09 -4.17
C ARG A 268 9.23 24.33 -4.88
N ALA A 269 7.96 24.62 -4.68
CA ALA A 269 7.35 25.91 -5.02
C ALA A 269 6.57 26.43 -3.80
N THR A 270 6.06 27.65 -3.88
CA THR A 270 5.22 28.26 -2.84
C THR A 270 3.82 28.47 -3.39
N SER A 271 2.81 28.12 -2.59
CA SER A 271 1.39 28.37 -2.85
C SER A 271 0.94 29.66 -2.15
N TYR A 272 0.04 30.40 -2.79
CA TYR A 272 -0.57 31.60 -2.23
C TYR A 272 -1.94 31.33 -1.55
N GLU A 273 -2.54 30.17 -1.78
CA GLU A 273 -3.94 29.90 -1.43
C GLU A 273 -4.15 29.32 -0.02
N GLY A 274 -3.21 28.49 0.48
CA GLY A 274 -3.32 27.91 1.81
C GLY A 274 -2.52 26.62 1.98
N CYS A 275 -2.55 26.03 3.18
CA CYS A 275 -1.80 24.81 3.47
C CYS A 275 -2.44 23.56 2.81
N TYR A 276 -3.76 23.49 2.74
CA TYR A 276 -4.45 22.34 2.14
C TYR A 276 -4.32 22.33 0.62
N GLU A 277 -4.38 23.50 0.01
CA GLU A 277 -4.20 23.73 -1.42
C GLU A 277 -2.74 23.44 -1.83
N ALA A 278 -1.77 23.84 -1.00
CA ALA A 278 -0.37 23.47 -1.18
C ALA A 278 -0.15 21.95 -1.10
N PHE A 279 -0.82 21.28 -0.17
CA PHE A 279 -0.77 19.82 -0.04
C PHE A 279 -1.39 19.11 -1.24
N GLU A 280 -2.59 19.52 -1.65
CA GLU A 280 -3.29 18.99 -2.82
C GLU A 280 -2.44 19.12 -4.07
N ALA A 281 -1.89 20.30 -4.33
CA ALA A 281 -0.97 20.55 -5.45
C ALA A 281 0.28 19.66 -5.39
N SER A 282 0.80 19.38 -4.18
CA SER A 282 1.95 18.49 -3.99
C SER A 282 1.63 17.05 -4.37
N LEU A 283 0.47 16.54 -3.95
CA LEU A 283 0.04 15.17 -4.26
C LEU A 283 -0.31 15.01 -5.74
N LEU A 284 -0.95 16.01 -6.35
CA LEU A 284 -1.22 16.07 -7.79
C LEU A 284 0.07 16.05 -8.61
N ALA A 285 1.05 16.90 -8.27
CA ALA A 285 2.32 16.96 -8.99
C ALA A 285 3.10 15.64 -8.91
N GLN A 286 3.10 14.99 -7.76
CA GLN A 286 3.73 13.68 -7.59
C GLN A 286 2.97 12.60 -8.36
N ARG A 287 1.64 12.57 -8.28
CA ARG A 287 0.82 11.63 -9.05
C ARG A 287 1.04 11.79 -10.55
N LYS A 288 1.07 13.02 -11.05
CA LYS A 288 1.41 13.36 -12.44
C LYS A 288 2.76 12.78 -12.83
N TYR A 289 3.78 12.95 -12.00
CA TYR A 289 5.12 12.45 -12.28
C TYR A 289 5.18 10.92 -12.31
N TRP A 290 4.61 10.25 -11.29
CA TRP A 290 4.70 8.79 -11.17
C TRP A 290 3.78 8.04 -12.13
N TRP A 291 2.61 8.61 -12.44
CA TRP A 291 1.57 7.93 -13.23
C TRP A 291 1.26 8.60 -14.58
N GLY A 292 1.83 9.77 -14.90
CA GLY A 292 1.72 10.38 -16.25
C GLY A 292 0.42 11.11 -16.58
N TYR A 293 -0.19 11.83 -15.61
CA TYR A 293 -1.41 12.64 -15.80
C TYR A 293 -1.12 14.13 -15.98
#